data_AF-A0A2P4YR80-F1
#
_entry.id   AF-A0A2P4YR80-F1
#
_cell.length_a   1.000
_cell.length_b   1.000
_cell.length_c   1.000
_cell.angle_alpha   90.00
_cell.angle_beta   90.00
_cell.angle_gamma   90.00
#
_symmetry.space_group_name_H-M   'P 1'
#
loop_
_entity.id
_entity.type
_entity.pdbx_description
1 polymer ?
#
loop_
_entity_poly.entity_id
_entity_poly.type
_entity_poly.pdbx_seq_one_letter_code
_entity_poly.pdbx_strand_id
1 'polypeptide(L)'
;MKCWLNSVEVIKKDPARTNGIIHLVFLGPGDSFGERALLSNTDVRSASVVISSAPTELVFINRVVFTELLKESHDSSNSNTLEITKRFRSNKDIVRNIFMRSSAQRSEKDLKFAVEYLKSVKFFSRFSFEVRKQLCKVMRLISAVTNTVLFAEGQVGRHFYIIFTGCVDVSVRAKNRFEETKESVVSRLGEGEYFGELALSQADGVRRATVVCTEFCELLILGRDEYEPLIQKYQNEYHAQYAQMLRKNPYFIGSEWDDNTIEGMCSVMTEKYIPYKGEVCKQGSRASELFIVTRGECRIIHDGKNPITNARQTYDLGRYGPNSVLGCAE
;
A
#
# COMPACT_ATOMS: atom_id res chain seq x y z
N MET A 1 -3.14 10.56 -43.43
CA MET A 1 -3.27 10.82 -41.98
C MET A 1 -2.58 9.68 -41.25
N LYS A 2 -1.45 9.93 -40.55
CA LYS A 2 -0.83 8.89 -39.71
C LYS A 2 -1.75 8.66 -38.51
N CYS A 3 -2.24 7.44 -38.34
CA CYS A 3 -3.07 7.06 -37.21
C CYS A 3 -2.14 6.88 -36.00
N TRP A 4 -2.20 7.82 -35.05
CA TRP A 4 -1.35 7.85 -33.85
C TRP A 4 -1.87 6.89 -32.76
N LEU A 5 -2.11 5.63 -33.13
CA LEU A 5 -2.44 4.57 -32.17
C LEU A 5 -1.21 4.31 -31.29
N ASN A 6 -1.39 4.31 -29.97
CA ASN A 6 -0.36 4.10 -28.94
C ASN A 6 0.70 5.20 -28.85
N SER A 7 0.29 6.46 -28.97
CA SER A 7 1.16 7.61 -28.76
C SER A 7 1.05 8.22 -27.36
N VAL A 8 2.14 8.82 -26.92
CA VAL A 8 2.23 9.66 -25.71
C VAL A 8 2.39 11.11 -26.15
N GLU A 9 1.67 12.03 -25.53
CA GLU A 9 1.68 13.43 -25.90
C GLU A 9 2.43 14.26 -24.86
N VAL A 10 3.34 15.11 -25.33
CA VAL A 10 4.09 16.04 -24.50
C VAL A 10 3.49 17.43 -24.64
N ILE A 11 3.08 18.00 -23.52
CA ILE A 11 2.38 19.28 -23.45
C ILE A 11 3.05 20.24 -22.46
N LYS A 12 2.86 21.54 -22.68
CA LYS A 12 3.29 22.58 -21.76
C LYS A 12 2.14 23.56 -21.52
N LYS A 13 1.99 24.07 -20.30
CA LYS A 13 1.01 25.12 -20.02
C LYS A 13 1.40 26.40 -20.76
N ASP A 14 0.46 26.99 -21.48
CA ASP A 14 0.63 28.27 -22.16
C ASP A 14 0.59 29.41 -21.13
N PRO A 15 1.69 30.14 -20.90
CA PRO A 15 1.68 31.25 -19.97
C PRO A 15 0.80 32.43 -20.44
N ALA A 16 0.44 32.51 -21.72
CA ALA A 16 -0.37 33.59 -22.28
C ALA A 16 -1.89 33.32 -22.20
N ARG A 17 -2.33 32.11 -21.84
CA ARG A 17 -3.75 31.74 -21.76
C ARG A 17 -4.05 31.00 -20.47
N THR A 18 -5.08 31.43 -19.76
CA THR A 18 -5.48 30.92 -18.43
C THR A 18 -5.70 29.40 -18.39
N ASN A 19 -6.04 28.78 -19.53
CA ASN A 19 -6.14 27.32 -19.73
C ASN A 19 -5.50 26.85 -21.05
N GLY A 20 -4.55 27.59 -21.62
CA GLY A 20 -3.90 27.19 -22.87
C GLY A 20 -2.94 26.03 -22.66
N ILE A 21 -2.94 25.07 -23.58
CA ILE A 21 -1.99 23.97 -23.64
C ILE A 21 -1.24 24.07 -24.96
N ILE A 22 0.09 24.08 -24.89
CA ILE A 22 1.00 24.03 -26.03
C ILE A 22 1.39 22.57 -26.24
N HIS A 23 1.04 22.03 -27.40
CA HIS A 23 1.44 20.70 -27.82
C HIS A 23 2.87 20.75 -28.35
N LEU A 24 3.78 20.01 -27.71
CA LEU A 24 5.19 20.01 -28.08
C LEU A 24 5.50 18.89 -29.06
N VAL A 25 5.15 17.64 -28.73
CA VAL A 25 5.47 16.47 -29.55
C VAL A 25 4.58 15.28 -29.21
N PHE A 26 4.33 14.41 -30.20
CA PHE A 26 3.78 13.07 -30.01
C PHE A 26 4.91 12.04 -30.10
N LEU A 27 5.01 11.19 -29.09
CA LEU A 27 6.01 10.13 -28.98
C LEU A 27 5.36 8.77 -29.28
N GLY A 28 6.01 7.94 -30.07
CA GLY A 28 5.60 6.57 -30.39
C GLY A 28 6.53 5.52 -29.79
N PRO A 29 6.29 4.23 -30.08
CA PRO A 29 7.16 3.14 -29.64
C PRO A 29 8.62 3.35 -30.09
N GLY A 30 9.55 3.34 -29.12
CA GLY A 30 10.98 3.55 -29.34
C GLY A 30 11.47 4.96 -29.00
N ASP A 31 10.57 5.94 -28.89
CA ASP A 31 10.94 7.28 -28.45
C ASP A 31 11.19 7.33 -26.93
N SER A 32 12.05 8.24 -26.49
CA SER A 32 12.42 8.42 -25.07
C SER A 32 12.29 9.87 -24.64
N PHE A 33 12.04 10.09 -23.36
CA PHE A 33 12.00 11.43 -22.76
C PHE A 33 12.54 11.42 -21.33
N GLY A 34 13.11 12.54 -20.91
CA GLY A 34 13.44 12.79 -19.51
C GLY A 34 14.80 12.26 -19.05
N GLU A 35 15.68 11.96 -20.01
CA GLU A 35 17.05 11.46 -19.86
C GLU A 35 17.92 12.37 -18.96
N ARG A 36 17.70 13.69 -19.01
CA ARG A 36 18.41 14.65 -18.14
C ARG A 36 18.21 14.38 -16.64
N ALA A 37 17.08 13.78 -16.25
CA ALA A 37 16.82 13.43 -14.86
C ALA A 37 17.78 12.35 -14.33
N LEU A 38 18.43 11.58 -15.22
CA LEU A 38 19.47 10.64 -14.83
C LEU A 38 20.80 11.35 -14.49
N LEU A 39 21.04 12.52 -15.09
CA LEU A 39 22.32 13.26 -15.02
C LEU A 39 22.33 14.36 -13.94
N SER A 40 21.26 15.13 -13.78
CA SER A 40 21.20 16.31 -12.87
C SER A 40 20.06 16.23 -11.84
N ASN A 41 20.35 16.50 -10.55
CA ASN A 41 19.39 16.38 -9.42
C ASN A 41 18.64 17.67 -9.11
N THR A 42 19.00 18.72 -9.80
CA THR A 42 18.34 20.02 -9.75
C THR A 42 17.40 20.22 -10.93
N ASP A 43 17.52 19.40 -11.99
CA ASP A 43 16.68 19.51 -13.18
C ASP A 43 15.22 19.20 -12.85
N VAL A 44 14.34 20.18 -13.11
CA VAL A 44 12.89 20.04 -13.03
C VAL A 44 12.31 19.67 -14.41
N ARG A 45 11.16 18.97 -14.43
CA ARG A 45 10.48 18.65 -15.70
C ARG A 45 10.05 19.94 -16.40
N SER A 46 10.43 20.10 -17.67
CA SER A 46 10.12 21.28 -18.48
C SER A 46 8.73 21.23 -19.14
N ALA A 47 8.12 20.05 -19.17
CA ALA A 47 6.84 19.75 -19.80
C ALA A 47 6.12 18.64 -19.04
N SER A 48 4.80 18.55 -19.24
CA SER A 48 3.96 17.44 -18.80
C SER A 48 3.86 16.41 -19.93
N VAL A 49 3.77 15.14 -19.56
CA VAL A 49 3.62 14.04 -20.51
C VAL A 49 2.31 13.33 -20.16
N VAL A 50 1.41 13.23 -21.12
CA VAL A 50 0.06 12.67 -20.95
C VAL A 50 -0.17 11.55 -21.96
N ILE A 51 -0.90 10.52 -21.53
CA ILE A 51 -1.28 9.42 -22.42
C ILE A 51 -2.47 9.89 -23.25
N SER A 52 -2.31 9.93 -24.58
CA SER A 52 -3.26 10.62 -25.48
C SER A 52 -4.21 9.69 -26.24
N SER A 53 -3.95 8.37 -26.27
CA SER A 53 -4.67 7.46 -27.18
C SER A 53 -5.16 6.17 -26.51
N ALA A 54 -4.26 5.32 -26.06
CA ALA A 54 -4.55 4.03 -25.43
C ALA A 54 -3.68 3.84 -24.18
N PRO A 55 -4.01 2.93 -23.25
CA PRO A 55 -3.11 2.56 -22.17
C PRO A 55 -1.72 2.22 -22.71
N THR A 56 -0.72 3.02 -22.34
CA THR A 56 0.65 2.88 -22.86
C THR A 56 1.55 2.22 -21.83
N GLU A 57 2.30 1.22 -22.27
CA GLU A 57 3.37 0.61 -21.47
C GLU A 57 4.67 1.40 -21.67
N LEU A 58 5.32 1.77 -20.57
CA LEU A 58 6.57 2.53 -20.57
C LEU A 58 7.65 1.76 -19.83
N VAL A 59 8.85 1.71 -20.40
CA VAL A 59 10.06 1.32 -19.67
C VAL A 59 10.65 2.58 -19.06
N PHE A 60 10.81 2.60 -17.74
CA PHE A 60 11.42 3.74 -17.03
C PHE A 60 12.70 3.29 -16.34
N ILE A 61 13.61 4.24 -16.15
CA ILE A 61 14.85 4.02 -15.41
C ILE A 61 14.85 5.00 -14.24
N ASN A 62 14.86 4.48 -13.01
CA ASN A 62 15.04 5.32 -11.84
C ASN A 62 16.50 5.78 -11.76
N ARG A 63 16.71 7.05 -11.45
CA ARG A 63 18.06 7.61 -11.36
C ARG A 63 18.94 6.93 -10.32
N VAL A 64 18.42 6.66 -9.13
CA VAL A 64 19.20 6.05 -8.04
C VAL A 64 19.76 4.73 -8.54
N VAL A 65 18.88 3.90 -9.13
CA VAL A 65 19.24 2.63 -9.75
C VAL A 65 20.25 2.81 -10.91
N PHE A 66 20.02 3.76 -11.80
CA PHE A 66 20.93 4.05 -12.92
C PHE A 66 22.33 4.45 -12.44
N THR A 67 22.39 5.32 -11.44
CA THR A 67 23.64 5.85 -10.89
C THR A 67 24.42 4.77 -10.17
N GLU A 68 23.74 3.90 -9.43
CA GLU A 68 24.34 2.72 -8.80
C GLU A 68 24.95 1.81 -9.87
N LEU A 69 24.17 1.41 -10.89
CA LEU A 69 24.66 0.53 -11.96
C LEU A 69 25.82 1.12 -12.77
N LEU A 70 25.83 2.45 -13.02
CA LEU A 70 26.94 3.08 -13.72
C LEU A 70 28.22 3.13 -12.88
N LYS A 71 28.12 3.36 -11.56
CA LYS A 71 29.29 3.26 -10.67
C LYS A 71 29.92 1.87 -10.74
N GLU A 72 29.12 0.81 -10.80
CA GLU A 72 29.60 -0.57 -10.99
C GLU A 72 30.36 -0.77 -12.31
N SER A 73 29.96 -0.09 -13.39
CA SER A 73 30.61 -0.20 -14.70
C SER A 73 31.96 0.52 -14.77
N HIS A 74 32.13 1.63 -14.04
CA HIS A 74 33.40 2.37 -14.02
C HIS A 74 34.45 1.75 -13.08
N ASP A 75 34.04 0.95 -12.09
CA ASP A 75 34.92 0.13 -11.24
C ASP A 75 35.35 -1.20 -11.91
N SER A 76 34.95 -1.43 -13.16
CA SER A 76 35.24 -2.66 -13.93
C SER A 76 36.70 -2.80 -14.41
N SER A 77 37.61 -1.91 -13.99
CA SER A 77 39.05 -2.15 -14.07
C SER A 77 39.52 -3.23 -13.07
N ASN A 78 38.66 -3.67 -12.14
CA ASN A 78 38.92 -4.82 -11.27
C ASN A 78 37.91 -5.95 -11.53
N SER A 79 38.37 -7.04 -12.14
CA SER A 79 37.62 -8.27 -12.45
C SER A 79 36.88 -8.89 -11.25
N ASN A 80 37.32 -8.60 -10.02
CA ASN A 80 36.69 -9.10 -8.78
C ASN A 80 35.41 -8.35 -8.36
N THR A 81 35.13 -7.16 -8.90
CA THR A 81 34.02 -6.31 -8.41
C THR A 81 32.65 -6.83 -8.84
N LEU A 82 32.55 -7.48 -10.01
CA LEU A 82 31.28 -8.04 -10.55
C LEU A 82 30.75 -9.23 -9.72
N GLU A 83 31.63 -9.96 -9.02
CA GLU A 83 31.23 -10.97 -8.04
C GLU A 83 30.86 -10.37 -6.68
N ILE A 84 31.46 -9.25 -6.31
CA ILE A 84 31.22 -8.54 -5.04
C ILE A 84 29.86 -7.83 -5.07
N THR A 85 29.43 -7.23 -6.18
CA THR A 85 28.10 -6.57 -6.30
C THR A 85 26.93 -7.54 -6.37
N LYS A 86 27.12 -8.77 -6.88
CA LYS A 86 26.15 -9.86 -6.65
C LYS A 86 25.92 -10.15 -5.16
N ARG A 87 26.89 -9.85 -4.29
CA ARG A 87 26.77 -10.03 -2.83
C ARG A 87 26.07 -8.88 -2.11
N PHE A 88 25.83 -7.73 -2.74
CA PHE A 88 25.24 -6.54 -2.11
C PHE A 88 23.80 -6.23 -2.52
N ARG A 89 23.16 -7.05 -3.36
CA ARG A 89 21.70 -6.95 -3.53
C ARG A 89 21.03 -7.33 -2.22
N SER A 90 20.23 -6.43 -1.66
CA SER A 90 19.39 -6.79 -0.53
C SER A 90 18.46 -7.93 -0.95
N ASN A 91 18.00 -8.75 0.01
CA ASN A 91 17.02 -9.79 -0.29
C ASN A 91 15.79 -9.21 -1.03
N LYS A 92 15.45 -7.95 -0.73
CA LYS A 92 14.39 -7.19 -1.39
C LYS A 92 14.69 -6.93 -2.87
N ASP A 93 15.92 -6.58 -3.25
CA ASP A 93 16.30 -6.34 -4.65
C ASP A 93 16.29 -7.62 -5.48
N ILE A 94 16.69 -8.74 -4.88
CA ILE A 94 16.58 -10.05 -5.52
C ILE A 94 15.11 -10.37 -5.79
N VAL A 95 14.24 -10.18 -4.80
CA VAL A 95 12.80 -10.46 -4.91
C VAL A 95 12.11 -9.53 -5.90
N ARG A 96 12.48 -8.24 -5.92
CA ARG A 96 12.04 -7.28 -6.95
C ARG A 96 12.31 -7.81 -8.36
N ASN A 97 13.54 -8.24 -8.61
CA ASN A 97 13.94 -8.78 -9.92
C ASN A 97 13.18 -10.05 -10.31
N ILE A 98 12.79 -10.88 -9.33
CA ILE A 98 11.97 -12.08 -9.57
C ILE A 98 10.57 -11.68 -10.04
N PHE A 99 9.94 -10.70 -9.36
CA PHE A 99 8.57 -10.27 -9.68
C PHE A 99 8.45 -9.36 -10.91
N MET A 100 9.54 -8.71 -11.32
CA MET A 100 9.64 -7.99 -12.60
C MET A 100 9.57 -8.91 -13.82
N ARG A 101 9.95 -10.19 -13.66
CA ARG A 101 9.89 -11.19 -14.73
C ARG A 101 8.48 -11.78 -14.85
N SER A 102 8.12 -12.25 -16.04
CA SER A 102 6.91 -13.04 -16.23
C SER A 102 6.92 -14.31 -15.39
N SER A 103 5.74 -14.81 -15.01
CA SER A 103 5.58 -16.02 -14.22
C SER A 103 6.30 -17.23 -14.81
N ALA A 104 6.29 -17.37 -16.14
CA ALA A 104 6.94 -18.45 -16.88
C ALA A 104 8.48 -18.42 -16.82
N GLN A 105 9.08 -17.27 -16.50
CA GLN A 105 10.53 -17.08 -16.45
C GLN A 105 11.13 -17.22 -15.04
N ARG A 106 10.31 -17.58 -14.04
CA ARG A 106 10.74 -17.73 -12.64
C ARG A 106 11.19 -19.15 -12.37
N SER A 107 12.45 -19.35 -11.98
CA SER A 107 12.95 -20.67 -11.62
C SER A 107 12.40 -21.15 -10.27
N GLU A 108 12.45 -22.45 -9.99
CA GLU A 108 12.06 -22.96 -8.65
C GLU A 108 12.90 -22.35 -7.52
N LYS A 109 14.18 -22.05 -7.79
CA LYS A 109 15.07 -21.40 -6.83
C LYS A 109 14.61 -19.98 -6.54
N ASP A 110 14.22 -19.23 -7.58
CA ASP A 110 13.65 -17.89 -7.44
C ASP A 110 12.36 -17.93 -6.61
N LEU A 111 11.46 -18.87 -6.91
CA LEU A 111 10.21 -19.02 -6.18
C LEU A 111 10.44 -19.36 -4.70
N LYS A 112 11.37 -20.28 -4.38
CA LYS A 112 11.72 -20.60 -2.99
C LYS A 112 12.25 -19.37 -2.25
N PHE A 113 13.14 -18.60 -2.87
CA PHE A 113 13.68 -17.39 -2.28
C PHE A 113 12.61 -16.33 -2.06
N ALA A 114 11.73 -16.11 -3.05
CA ALA A 114 10.62 -15.17 -2.95
C ALA A 114 9.64 -15.57 -1.84
N VAL A 115 9.28 -16.86 -1.72
CA VAL A 115 8.38 -17.34 -0.65
C VAL A 115 8.93 -17.10 0.75
N GLU A 116 10.23 -17.31 0.95
CA GLU A 116 10.89 -17.02 2.23
C GLU A 116 10.93 -15.52 2.52
N TYR A 117 11.21 -14.69 1.51
CA TYR A 117 11.13 -13.24 1.68
C TYR A 117 9.71 -12.77 2.01
N LEU A 118 8.68 -13.27 1.31
CA LEU A 118 7.29 -12.90 1.59
C LEU A 118 6.88 -13.27 3.02
N LYS A 119 7.53 -14.25 3.66
CA LYS A 119 7.27 -14.58 5.08
C LYS A 119 7.48 -13.39 6.02
N SER A 120 8.43 -12.50 5.72
CA SER A 120 8.74 -11.35 6.58
C SER A 120 7.84 -10.14 6.33
N VAL A 121 7.07 -10.14 5.24
CA VAL A 121 6.16 -9.05 4.88
C VAL A 121 4.82 -9.25 5.62
N LYS A 122 4.38 -8.26 6.39
CA LYS A 122 3.18 -8.32 7.27
C LYS A 122 1.93 -8.85 6.56
N PHE A 123 1.71 -8.44 5.31
CA PHE A 123 0.57 -8.94 4.54
C PHE A 123 0.64 -10.45 4.32
N PHE A 124 1.80 -10.95 3.89
CA PHE A 124 1.97 -12.32 3.42
C PHE A 124 2.30 -13.33 4.52
N SER A 125 2.78 -12.87 5.68
CA SER A 125 3.17 -13.73 6.80
C SER A 125 2.02 -14.60 7.33
N ARG A 126 0.77 -14.17 7.12
CA ARG A 126 -0.45 -14.91 7.49
C ARG A 126 -0.76 -16.11 6.59
N PHE A 127 -0.17 -16.18 5.39
CA PHE A 127 -0.46 -17.24 4.43
C PHE A 127 0.45 -18.45 4.62
N SER A 128 -0.12 -19.63 4.37
CA SER A 128 0.64 -20.88 4.35
C SER A 128 1.77 -20.84 3.31
N PHE A 129 2.76 -21.72 3.46
CA PHE A 129 3.84 -21.84 2.48
C PHE A 129 3.31 -22.08 1.07
N GLU A 130 2.31 -22.94 0.92
CA GLU A 130 1.75 -23.28 -0.39
C GLU A 130 1.01 -22.08 -1.01
N VAL A 131 0.23 -21.34 -0.23
CA VAL A 131 -0.44 -20.12 -0.72
C VAL A 131 0.57 -19.06 -1.12
N ARG A 132 1.61 -18.81 -0.31
CA ARG A 132 2.71 -17.90 -0.69
C ARG A 132 3.39 -18.35 -1.97
N LYS A 133 3.60 -19.65 -2.17
CA LYS A 133 4.20 -20.20 -3.39
C LYS A 133 3.31 -19.97 -4.61
N GLN A 134 1.99 -20.14 -4.49
CA GLN A 134 1.06 -19.83 -5.58
C GLN A 134 1.04 -18.34 -5.88
N LEU A 135 0.94 -17.48 -4.86
CA LEU A 135 1.05 -16.02 -5.01
C LEU A 135 2.35 -15.63 -5.73
N CYS A 136 3.48 -16.23 -5.36
CA CYS A 136 4.76 -16.00 -6.02
C CYS A 136 4.77 -16.35 -7.53
N LYS A 137 3.89 -17.24 -7.99
CA LYS A 137 3.75 -17.60 -9.40
C LYS A 137 2.89 -16.61 -10.18
N VAL A 138 1.86 -16.04 -9.55
CA VAL A 138 0.85 -15.25 -10.27
C VAL A 138 1.04 -13.74 -10.13
N MET A 139 1.60 -13.27 -9.02
CA MET A 139 1.80 -11.84 -8.81
C MET A 139 2.82 -11.26 -9.79
N ARG A 140 2.62 -10.01 -10.20
CA ARG A 140 3.58 -9.24 -11.00
C ARG A 140 3.94 -7.95 -10.27
N LEU A 141 5.18 -7.50 -10.42
CA LEU A 141 5.55 -6.17 -9.97
C LEU A 141 5.23 -5.16 -11.07
N ILE A 142 4.54 -4.08 -10.71
CA ILE A 142 4.45 -2.88 -11.54
C ILE A 142 5.07 -1.70 -10.79
N SER A 143 5.48 -0.69 -11.54
CA SER A 143 5.98 0.55 -10.97
C SER A 143 5.12 1.71 -11.38
N ALA A 144 4.88 2.64 -10.46
CA ALA A 144 4.12 3.85 -10.68
C ALA A 144 4.92 5.04 -10.13
N VAL A 145 5.00 6.11 -10.92
CA VAL A 145 5.70 7.33 -10.50
C VAL A 145 4.82 8.16 -9.57
N THR A 146 5.43 9.09 -8.84
CA THR A 146 4.71 10.06 -7.99
C THR A 146 3.56 10.73 -8.75
N ASN A 147 2.44 10.95 -8.06
CA ASN A 147 1.18 11.50 -8.56
C ASN A 147 0.45 10.63 -9.59
N THR A 148 0.86 9.39 -9.82
CA THR A 148 0.09 8.45 -10.65
C THR A 148 -1.21 8.08 -9.94
N VAL A 149 -2.35 8.29 -10.60
CA VAL A 149 -3.65 7.77 -10.16
C VAL A 149 -3.72 6.30 -10.56
N LEU A 150 -3.64 5.39 -9.59
CA LEU A 150 -3.66 3.95 -9.84
C LEU A 150 -5.05 3.47 -10.27
N PHE A 151 -6.08 4.04 -9.66
CA PHE A 151 -7.47 3.96 -10.10
C PHE A 151 -8.28 5.08 -9.44
N ALA A 152 -9.40 5.42 -10.05
CA ALA A 152 -10.35 6.39 -9.51
C ALA A 152 -11.58 5.70 -8.93
N GLU A 153 -12.22 6.36 -7.97
CA GLU A 153 -13.53 5.98 -7.46
C GLU A 153 -14.54 5.81 -8.61
N GLY A 154 -15.38 4.77 -8.53
CA GLY A 154 -16.38 4.41 -9.54
C GLY A 154 -15.85 3.56 -10.70
N GLN A 155 -14.54 3.40 -10.86
CA GLN A 155 -13.98 2.50 -11.89
C GLN A 155 -14.23 1.02 -11.54
N VAL A 156 -14.39 0.16 -12.54
CA VAL A 156 -14.46 -1.29 -12.31
C VAL A 156 -13.11 -1.81 -11.80
N GLY A 157 -13.11 -2.50 -10.67
CA GLY A 157 -11.92 -3.08 -10.10
C GLY A 157 -11.58 -4.44 -10.69
N ARG A 158 -10.36 -4.60 -11.19
CA ARG A 158 -9.87 -5.88 -11.76
C ARG A 158 -8.63 -6.45 -11.08
N HIS A 159 -7.98 -5.63 -10.26
CA HIS A 159 -6.71 -5.96 -9.64
C HIS A 159 -6.71 -5.62 -8.15
N PHE A 160 -6.00 -6.43 -7.39
CA PHE A 160 -5.61 -6.20 -6.01
C PHE A 160 -4.15 -5.76 -5.97
N TYR A 161 -3.80 -4.85 -5.06
CA TYR A 161 -2.47 -4.23 -5.00
C TYR A 161 -1.87 -4.36 -3.61
N ILE A 162 -0.58 -4.67 -3.55
CA ILE A 162 0.21 -4.73 -2.32
C ILE A 162 1.44 -3.85 -2.51
N ILE A 163 1.69 -2.93 -1.59
CA ILE A 163 2.77 -1.96 -1.69
C ILE A 163 4.10 -2.64 -1.35
N PHE A 164 4.95 -2.82 -2.36
CA PHE A 164 6.28 -3.41 -2.19
C PHE A 164 7.31 -2.34 -1.77
N THR A 165 7.21 -1.16 -2.34
CA THR A 165 7.90 0.08 -1.94
C THR A 165 7.01 1.27 -2.25
N GLY A 166 7.21 2.37 -1.52
CA GLY A 166 6.49 3.62 -1.77
C GLY A 166 5.31 3.84 -0.82
N CYS A 167 4.54 4.89 -1.11
CA CYS A 167 3.36 5.32 -0.36
C CYS A 167 2.27 5.83 -1.32
N VAL A 168 1.01 5.61 -0.93
CA VAL A 168 -0.18 6.08 -1.66
C VAL A 168 -1.15 6.77 -0.72
N ASP A 169 -1.89 7.74 -1.24
CA ASP A 169 -3.04 8.35 -0.58
C ASP A 169 -4.33 7.73 -1.13
N VAL A 170 -5.26 7.43 -0.21
CA VAL A 170 -6.60 6.92 -0.50
C VAL A 170 -7.58 8.05 -0.19
N SER A 171 -8.34 8.46 -1.21
CA SER A 171 -9.32 9.54 -1.11
C SER A 171 -10.71 9.09 -1.54
N VAL A 172 -11.73 9.64 -0.90
CA VAL A 172 -13.14 9.43 -1.26
C VAL A 172 -13.80 10.77 -1.54
N ARG A 173 -14.77 10.77 -2.45
CA ARG A 173 -15.59 11.94 -2.74
C ARG A 173 -16.82 11.93 -1.84
N ALA A 174 -16.94 12.91 -0.97
CA ALA A 174 -18.13 13.13 -0.17
C ALA A 174 -18.82 14.43 -0.59
N LYS A 175 -20.15 14.42 -0.63
CA LYS A 175 -20.94 15.66 -0.75
C LYS A 175 -20.99 16.35 0.61
N ASN A 176 -20.65 17.63 0.67
CA ASN A 176 -20.86 18.42 1.86
C ASN A 176 -22.35 18.78 2.02
N ARG A 177 -22.70 19.47 3.11
CA ARG A 177 -24.09 19.92 3.39
C ARG A 177 -24.65 20.88 2.32
N PHE A 178 -23.81 21.39 1.42
CA PHE A 178 -24.16 22.29 0.33
C PHE A 178 -24.12 21.59 -1.04
N GLU A 179 -24.12 20.25 -1.07
CA GLU A 179 -24.03 19.40 -2.28
C GLU A 179 -22.75 19.54 -3.10
N GLU A 180 -21.75 20.29 -2.62
CA GLU A 180 -20.45 20.36 -3.28
C GLU A 180 -19.67 19.07 -3.01
N THR A 181 -19.09 18.52 -4.08
CA THR A 181 -18.27 17.32 -3.99
C THR A 181 -16.87 17.71 -3.52
N LYS A 182 -16.50 17.29 -2.32
CA LYS A 182 -15.15 17.47 -1.78
C LYS A 182 -14.45 16.12 -1.73
N GLU A 183 -13.24 16.10 -2.26
CA GLU A 183 -12.35 14.95 -2.11
C GLU A 183 -11.61 15.06 -0.77
N SER A 184 -11.69 14.00 0.04
CA SER A 184 -11.02 13.90 1.33
C SER A 184 -10.12 12.68 1.36
N VAL A 185 -8.84 12.89 1.68
CA VAL A 185 -7.91 11.79 1.98
C VAL A 185 -8.35 11.15 3.29
N VAL A 186 -8.70 9.87 3.22
CA VAL A 186 -9.19 9.07 4.36
C VAL A 186 -8.11 8.18 4.95
N SER A 187 -7.09 7.83 4.15
CA SER A 187 -5.97 7.01 4.61
C SER A 187 -4.73 7.25 3.76
N ARG A 188 -3.56 6.99 4.35
CA ARG A 188 -2.26 6.93 3.66
C ARG A 188 -1.68 5.54 3.92
N LEU A 189 -1.36 4.83 2.85
CA LEU A 189 -0.86 3.45 2.91
C LEU A 189 0.60 3.40 2.45
N GLY A 190 1.42 2.63 3.17
CA GLY A 190 2.85 2.46 2.90
C GLY A 190 3.27 1.00 2.66
N GLU A 191 4.57 0.77 2.67
CA GLU A 191 5.16 -0.55 2.43
C GLU A 191 4.53 -1.67 3.29
N GLY A 192 4.15 -2.76 2.63
CA GLY A 192 3.53 -3.94 3.24
C GLY A 192 2.01 -3.83 3.44
N GLU A 193 1.44 -2.64 3.22
CA GLU A 193 -0.02 -2.44 3.17
C GLU A 193 -0.57 -2.73 1.77
N TYR A 194 -1.89 -2.80 1.65
CA TYR A 194 -2.57 -3.26 0.44
C TYR A 194 -3.89 -2.53 0.25
N PHE A 195 -4.43 -2.57 -0.97
CA PHE A 195 -5.70 -1.93 -1.31
C PHE A 195 -6.34 -2.56 -2.56
N GLY A 196 -7.62 -2.22 -2.75
CA GLY A 196 -8.39 -2.57 -3.95
C GLY A 196 -9.15 -3.89 -3.85
N GLU A 197 -9.20 -4.52 -2.68
CA GLU A 197 -9.94 -5.74 -2.39
C GLU A 197 -11.45 -5.58 -2.53
N LEU A 198 -12.03 -4.46 -2.07
CA LEU A 198 -13.48 -4.27 -2.02
C LEU A 198 -14.17 -4.40 -3.38
N ALA A 199 -13.49 -3.98 -4.45
CA ALA A 199 -14.04 -4.05 -5.80
C ALA A 199 -13.98 -5.47 -6.39
N LEU A 200 -13.21 -6.38 -5.80
CA LEU A 200 -13.07 -7.76 -6.29
C LEU A 200 -14.11 -8.71 -5.70
N SER A 201 -14.82 -8.28 -4.65
CA SER A 201 -15.87 -9.07 -3.99
C SER A 201 -17.06 -9.40 -4.90
N GLN A 202 -17.25 -8.68 -6.01
CA GLN A 202 -18.34 -8.87 -6.96
C GLN A 202 -17.82 -8.86 -8.39
N ALA A 203 -18.63 -9.42 -9.32
CA ALA A 203 -18.30 -9.52 -10.75
C ALA A 203 -17.80 -8.20 -11.36
N ASP A 204 -18.59 -7.16 -11.14
CA ASP A 204 -18.38 -5.82 -11.66
C ASP A 204 -18.26 -4.80 -10.52
N GLY A 205 -17.63 -5.23 -9.42
CA GLY A 205 -17.43 -4.35 -8.27
C GLY A 205 -16.65 -3.10 -8.64
N VAL A 206 -17.10 -1.96 -8.11
CA VAL A 206 -16.49 -0.65 -8.39
C VAL A 206 -15.55 -0.23 -7.26
N ARG A 207 -14.53 0.56 -7.62
CA ARG A 207 -13.61 1.19 -6.67
C ARG A 207 -14.39 2.17 -5.80
N ARG A 208 -14.35 1.98 -4.48
CA ARG A 208 -15.00 2.88 -3.50
C ARG A 208 -14.17 4.11 -3.13
N ALA A 209 -12.94 4.19 -3.65
CA ALA A 209 -12.00 5.28 -3.39
C ALA A 209 -11.09 5.48 -4.60
N THR A 210 -10.50 6.66 -4.69
CA THR A 210 -9.40 6.99 -5.58
C THR A 210 -8.08 6.72 -4.85
N VAL A 211 -7.10 6.14 -5.55
CA VAL A 211 -5.78 5.88 -4.98
C VAL A 211 -4.70 6.52 -5.84
N VAL A 212 -3.85 7.33 -5.20
CA VAL A 212 -2.81 8.12 -5.87
C VAL A 212 -1.46 7.88 -5.21
N CYS A 213 -0.42 7.63 -6.01
CA CYS A 213 0.95 7.52 -5.52
C CYS A 213 1.45 8.86 -4.97
N THR A 214 1.89 8.92 -3.72
CA THR A 214 2.51 10.12 -3.14
C THR A 214 4.02 10.18 -3.38
N GLU A 215 4.60 9.06 -3.80
CA GLU A 215 5.99 8.91 -4.20
C GLU A 215 6.14 7.82 -5.27
N PHE A 216 7.37 7.52 -5.69
CA PHE A 216 7.62 6.36 -6.55
C PHE A 216 7.22 5.07 -5.82
N CYS A 217 6.31 4.30 -6.41
CA CYS A 217 5.78 3.08 -5.84
C CYS A 217 6.10 1.87 -6.71
N GLU A 218 6.44 0.76 -6.05
CA GLU A 218 6.40 -0.56 -6.67
C GLU A 218 5.30 -1.37 -6.01
N LEU A 219 4.45 -1.98 -6.83
CA LEU A 219 3.22 -2.62 -6.38
C LEU A 219 3.21 -4.06 -6.91
N LEU A 220 3.00 -5.02 -6.02
CA LEU A 220 2.63 -6.37 -6.43
C LEU A 220 1.15 -6.39 -6.79
N ILE A 221 0.84 -6.75 -8.02
CA ILE A 221 -0.53 -6.86 -8.52
C ILE A 221 -0.97 -8.31 -8.61
N LEU A 222 -2.24 -8.54 -8.28
CA LEU A 222 -2.93 -9.81 -8.44
C LEU A 222 -4.24 -9.57 -9.19
N GLY A 223 -4.52 -10.38 -10.21
CA GLY A 223 -5.80 -10.33 -10.92
C GLY A 223 -6.93 -10.89 -10.08
N ARG A 224 -8.17 -10.58 -10.47
CA ARG A 224 -9.37 -11.05 -9.78
C ARG A 224 -9.47 -12.58 -9.74
N ASP A 225 -9.19 -13.22 -10.87
CA ASP A 225 -9.31 -14.68 -11.03
C ASP A 225 -8.34 -15.43 -10.10
N GLU A 226 -7.19 -14.83 -9.78
CA GLU A 226 -6.24 -15.39 -8.82
C GLU A 226 -6.49 -14.93 -7.38
N TYR A 227 -7.10 -13.75 -7.19
CA TYR A 227 -7.39 -13.19 -5.87
C TYR A 227 -8.42 -14.03 -5.10
N GLU A 228 -9.51 -14.44 -5.73
CA GLU A 228 -10.57 -15.20 -5.08
C GLU A 228 -10.07 -16.51 -4.42
N PRO A 229 -9.40 -17.44 -5.15
CA PRO A 229 -8.95 -18.69 -4.56
C PRO A 229 -7.76 -18.55 -3.60
N LEU A 230 -6.93 -17.51 -3.73
CA LEU A 230 -5.68 -17.39 -2.96
C LEU A 230 -5.77 -16.44 -1.76
N ILE A 231 -6.60 -15.39 -1.86
CA ILE A 231 -6.64 -14.32 -0.85
C ILE A 231 -8.04 -14.16 -0.27
N GLN A 232 -9.09 -14.12 -1.11
CA GLN A 232 -10.43 -13.77 -0.64
C GLN A 232 -10.95 -14.76 0.40
N LYS A 233 -10.77 -16.07 0.19
CA LYS A 233 -11.16 -17.08 1.17
C LYS A 233 -10.52 -16.84 2.54
N TYR A 234 -9.22 -16.56 2.56
CA TYR A 234 -8.50 -16.24 3.79
C TYR A 234 -9.00 -14.93 4.41
N GLN A 235 -9.15 -13.87 3.61
CA GLN A 235 -9.68 -12.59 4.12
C GLN A 235 -11.09 -12.74 4.68
N ASN A 236 -11.96 -13.54 4.06
CA ASN A 236 -13.30 -13.82 4.56
C ASN A 236 -13.26 -14.57 5.90
N GLU A 237 -12.37 -15.55 6.05
CA GLU A 237 -12.17 -16.25 7.33
C GLU A 237 -11.67 -15.29 8.43
N TYR A 238 -10.72 -14.41 8.13
CA TYR A 238 -10.22 -13.39 9.08
C TYR A 238 -11.29 -12.32 9.40
N HIS A 239 -11.98 -11.79 8.39
CA HIS A 239 -13.06 -10.82 8.59
C HIS A 239 -14.22 -11.45 9.38
N ALA A 240 -14.57 -12.70 9.14
CA ALA A 240 -15.60 -13.40 9.91
C ALA A 240 -15.21 -13.50 11.40
N GLN A 241 -13.93 -13.74 11.71
CA GLN A 241 -13.44 -13.74 13.09
C GLN A 241 -13.56 -12.37 13.75
N TYR A 242 -13.18 -11.28 13.08
CA TYR A 242 -13.35 -9.93 13.63
C TYR A 242 -14.82 -9.53 13.73
N ALA A 243 -15.64 -9.82 12.74
CA ALA A 243 -17.07 -9.55 12.79
C ALA A 243 -17.72 -10.32 13.95
N GLN A 244 -17.33 -11.57 14.17
CA GLN A 244 -17.80 -12.34 15.32
C GLN A 244 -17.31 -11.74 16.65
N MET A 245 -16.06 -11.25 16.71
CA MET A 245 -15.52 -10.57 17.88
C MET A 245 -16.30 -9.28 18.20
N LEU A 246 -16.54 -8.42 17.20
CA LEU A 246 -17.31 -7.19 17.36
C LEU A 246 -18.75 -7.50 17.79
N ARG A 247 -19.43 -8.44 17.11
CA ARG A 247 -20.81 -8.83 17.47
C ARG A 247 -20.96 -9.42 18.87
N LYS A 248 -19.90 -10.01 19.44
CA LYS A 248 -19.89 -10.52 20.82
C LYS A 248 -19.58 -9.44 21.86
N ASN A 249 -19.15 -8.26 21.42
CA ASN A 249 -18.63 -7.23 22.29
C ASN A 249 -19.74 -6.24 22.68
N PRO A 250 -19.93 -5.94 23.98
CA PRO A 250 -21.02 -5.08 24.45
C PRO A 250 -21.06 -3.67 23.85
N TYR A 251 -19.91 -3.14 23.40
CA TYR A 251 -19.82 -1.79 22.84
C TYR A 251 -20.35 -1.68 21.40
N PHE A 252 -20.55 -2.81 20.71
CA PHE A 252 -20.98 -2.86 19.31
C PHE A 252 -22.36 -3.52 19.18
N ILE A 253 -23.27 -3.13 20.07
CA ILE A 253 -24.68 -3.58 20.11
C ILE A 253 -25.56 -2.38 19.78
N GLY A 254 -26.56 -2.56 18.91
CA GLY A 254 -27.52 -1.50 18.55
C GLY A 254 -27.94 -1.57 17.09
N SER A 255 -28.91 -0.74 16.71
CA SER A 255 -29.37 -0.63 15.32
C SER A 255 -28.33 0.00 14.39
N GLU A 256 -27.41 0.79 14.94
CA GLU A 256 -26.31 1.44 14.24
C GLU A 256 -25.18 0.47 13.85
N TRP A 257 -25.14 -0.72 14.45
CA TRP A 257 -24.14 -1.75 14.18
C TRP A 257 -24.68 -2.83 13.25
N ASP A 258 -25.26 -2.42 12.13
CA ASP A 258 -25.72 -3.33 11.08
C ASP A 258 -24.55 -4.07 10.39
N ASP A 259 -24.87 -5.07 9.57
CA ASP A 259 -23.86 -5.90 8.92
C ASP A 259 -22.90 -5.07 8.04
N ASN A 260 -23.41 -4.06 7.33
CA ASN A 260 -22.59 -3.17 6.51
C ASN A 260 -21.61 -2.36 7.36
N THR A 261 -22.05 -1.85 8.51
CA THR A 261 -21.22 -1.07 9.42
C THR A 261 -20.15 -1.94 10.08
N ILE A 262 -20.51 -3.14 10.54
CA ILE A 262 -19.56 -4.11 11.11
C ILE A 262 -18.53 -4.54 10.07
N GLU A 263 -18.94 -4.83 8.84
CA GLU A 263 -18.04 -5.16 7.74
C GLU A 263 -17.11 -3.99 7.40
N GLY A 264 -17.66 -2.76 7.34
CA GLY A 264 -16.89 -1.53 7.16
C GLY A 264 -15.82 -1.36 8.23
N MET A 265 -16.18 -1.55 9.50
CA MET A 265 -15.23 -1.52 10.63
C MET A 265 -14.14 -2.58 10.49
N CYS A 266 -14.52 -3.84 10.21
CA CYS A 266 -13.56 -4.94 10.05
C CYS A 266 -12.54 -4.65 8.94
N SER A 267 -12.93 -3.96 7.86
CA SER A 267 -12.05 -3.61 6.75
C SER A 267 -10.97 -2.58 7.10
N VAL A 268 -11.17 -1.75 8.13
CA VAL A 268 -10.23 -0.71 8.55
C VAL A 268 -9.46 -1.06 9.84
N MET A 269 -9.85 -2.13 10.54
CA MET A 269 -9.16 -2.58 11.75
C MET A 269 -7.73 -3.03 11.46
N THR A 270 -6.79 -2.56 12.26
CA THR A 270 -5.35 -2.86 12.10
C THR A 270 -4.80 -3.54 13.35
N GLU A 271 -4.14 -4.69 13.17
CA GLU A 271 -3.42 -5.36 14.25
C GLU A 271 -2.13 -4.60 14.60
N LYS A 272 -1.97 -4.29 15.90
CA LYS A 272 -0.74 -3.76 16.49
C LYS A 272 -0.12 -4.80 17.42
N TYR A 273 1.17 -5.08 17.22
CA TYR A 273 1.96 -5.89 18.15
C TYR A 273 2.70 -4.97 19.11
N ILE A 274 2.47 -5.16 20.40
CA ILE A 274 3.16 -4.44 21.47
C ILE A 274 3.93 -5.48 22.28
N PRO A 275 5.26 -5.36 22.39
CA PRO A 275 6.07 -6.33 23.12
C PRO A 275 5.78 -6.28 24.62
N TYR A 276 6.24 -7.29 25.36
CA TYR A 276 6.09 -7.34 26.81
C TYR A 276 6.62 -6.05 27.47
N LYS A 277 5.81 -5.47 28.38
CA LYS A 277 6.02 -4.16 29.02
C LYS A 277 5.95 -2.94 28.09
N GLY A 278 5.53 -3.10 26.84
CA GLY A 278 5.25 -1.95 25.96
C GLY A 278 4.01 -1.18 26.43
N GLU A 279 4.04 0.14 26.26
CA GLU A 279 2.94 1.05 26.61
C GLU A 279 1.97 1.17 25.41
N VAL A 280 0.68 0.89 25.63
CA VAL A 280 -0.36 0.98 24.59
C VAL A 280 -0.82 2.43 24.42
N CYS A 281 -1.11 3.09 25.54
CA CYS A 281 -1.49 4.49 25.64
C CYS A 281 -1.09 5.03 27.02
N LYS A 282 -0.85 6.33 27.11
CA LYS A 282 -0.40 7.00 28.34
C LYS A 282 -1.53 7.84 28.96
N GLN A 283 -1.67 7.77 30.27
CA GLN A 283 -2.64 8.58 31.01
C GLN A 283 -2.44 10.08 30.73
N GLY A 284 -3.53 10.78 30.40
CA GLY A 284 -3.53 12.21 30.08
C GLY A 284 -3.21 12.53 28.61
N SER A 285 -2.87 11.54 27.79
CA SER A 285 -2.72 11.73 26.35
C SER A 285 -4.09 11.84 25.66
N ARG A 286 -4.13 12.54 24.52
CA ARG A 286 -5.32 12.63 23.67
C ARG A 286 -5.70 11.24 23.15
N ALA A 287 -6.96 10.83 23.35
CA ALA A 287 -7.49 9.59 22.78
C ALA A 287 -8.04 9.85 21.37
N SER A 288 -7.59 9.06 20.40
CA SER A 288 -8.12 9.04 19.02
C SER A 288 -8.41 7.62 18.53
N GLU A 289 -8.09 6.60 19.33
CA GLU A 289 -8.11 5.20 18.93
C GLU A 289 -8.82 4.34 19.96
N LEU A 290 -9.52 3.31 19.47
CA LEU A 290 -10.09 2.23 20.27
C LEU A 290 -9.23 0.98 20.12
N PHE A 291 -8.95 0.28 21.22
CA PHE A 291 -8.18 -0.96 21.20
C PHE A 291 -9.03 -2.12 21.68
N ILE A 292 -8.93 -3.27 20.98
CA ILE A 292 -9.56 -4.53 21.40
C ILE A 292 -8.44 -5.56 21.55
N VAL A 293 -8.33 -6.17 22.73
CA VAL A 293 -7.30 -7.18 22.99
C VAL A 293 -7.67 -8.45 22.21
N THR A 294 -6.88 -8.85 21.22
CA THR A 294 -7.12 -10.09 20.47
C THR A 294 -6.35 -11.27 21.08
N ARG A 295 -5.16 -11.02 21.61
CA ARG A 295 -4.29 -12.02 22.24
C ARG A 295 -3.44 -11.41 23.33
N GLY A 296 -3.21 -12.17 24.39
CA GLY A 296 -2.41 -11.73 25.54
C GLY A 296 -3.27 -11.05 26.59
N GLU A 297 -2.62 -10.25 27.43
CA GLU A 297 -3.24 -9.56 28.55
C GLU A 297 -2.65 -8.16 28.66
N CYS A 298 -3.52 -7.17 28.84
CA CYS A 298 -3.15 -5.80 29.14
C CYS A 298 -3.40 -5.52 30.63
N ARG A 299 -2.49 -4.79 31.26
CA ARG A 299 -2.68 -4.28 32.63
C ARG A 299 -3.03 -2.81 32.55
N ILE A 300 -4.12 -2.40 33.18
CA ILE A 300 -4.49 -1.00 33.30
C ILE A 300 -3.99 -0.47 34.64
N ILE A 301 -3.24 0.63 34.58
CA ILE A 301 -2.77 1.34 35.75
C ILE A 301 -3.22 2.80 35.68
N HIS A 302 -3.49 3.39 36.83
CA HIS A 302 -3.83 4.80 36.97
C HIS A 302 -2.90 5.47 37.98
N ASP A 303 -2.16 6.47 37.53
CA ASP A 303 -1.37 7.33 38.40
C ASP A 303 -2.26 8.45 38.96
N GLY A 304 -2.50 8.41 40.26
CA GLY A 304 -3.29 9.41 40.98
C GLY A 304 -2.63 9.87 42.26
N LYS A 305 -3.42 10.51 43.12
CA LYS A 305 -3.04 10.82 44.49
C LYS A 305 -3.81 9.93 45.46
N ASN A 306 -3.18 9.55 46.56
CA ASN A 306 -3.86 8.89 47.66
C ASN A 306 -4.89 9.87 48.27
N PRO A 307 -6.16 9.48 48.42
CA PRO A 307 -7.21 10.38 48.90
C PRO A 307 -7.01 10.85 50.35
N ILE A 308 -6.18 10.15 51.13
CA ILE A 308 -5.91 10.46 52.54
C ILE A 308 -4.57 11.18 52.67
N THR A 309 -3.50 10.63 52.10
CA THR A 309 -2.14 11.16 52.30
C THR A 309 -1.71 12.19 51.25
N ASN A 310 -2.51 12.37 50.18
CA ASN A 310 -2.23 13.22 49.04
C ASN A 310 -0.91 12.90 48.30
N ALA A 311 -0.25 11.79 48.65
CA ALA A 311 0.96 11.31 48.01
C ALA A 311 0.65 10.70 46.64
N ARG A 312 1.60 10.77 45.70
CA ARG A 312 1.46 10.13 44.39
C ARG A 312 1.41 8.61 44.57
N GLN A 313 0.42 7.97 43.96
CA GLN A 313 0.22 6.53 44.03
C GLN A 313 -0.26 6.00 42.69
N THR A 314 0.25 4.83 42.31
CA THR A 314 -0.23 4.08 41.14
C THR A 314 -1.25 3.04 41.60
N TYR A 315 -2.43 3.07 41.01
CA TYR A 315 -3.52 2.12 41.21
C TYR A 315 -3.51 1.11 40.08
N ASP A 316 -3.53 -0.18 40.42
CA ASP A 316 -3.75 -1.26 39.46
C ASP A 316 -5.25 -1.46 39.29
N LEU A 317 -5.77 -1.05 38.13
CA LEU A 317 -7.20 -1.13 37.83
C LEU A 317 -7.62 -2.50 37.29
N GLY A 318 -6.65 -3.40 37.09
CA GLY A 318 -6.90 -4.78 36.72
C GLY A 318 -6.25 -5.18 35.40
N ARG A 319 -6.56 -6.42 35.01
CA ARG A 319 -5.99 -7.06 33.84
C ARG A 319 -7.08 -7.51 32.89
N TYR A 320 -6.82 -7.31 31.61
CA TYR A 320 -7.81 -7.41 30.55
C TYR A 320 -7.27 -8.32 29.45
N GLY A 321 -7.93 -9.47 29.30
CA GLY A 321 -7.60 -10.49 28.32
C GLY A 321 -8.35 -10.32 27.00
N PRO A 322 -8.37 -11.36 26.15
CA PRO A 322 -9.01 -11.32 24.84
C PRO A 322 -10.46 -10.81 24.87
N ASN A 323 -10.84 -10.05 23.85
CA ASN A 323 -12.11 -9.34 23.64
C ASN A 323 -12.41 -8.18 24.59
N SER A 324 -11.49 -7.82 25.48
CA SER A 324 -11.62 -6.60 26.29
C SER A 324 -11.40 -5.36 25.43
N VAL A 325 -12.25 -4.35 25.60
CA VAL A 325 -12.10 -3.03 24.97
C VAL A 325 -11.32 -2.12 25.90
N LEU A 326 -10.33 -1.42 25.36
CA LEU A 326 -9.47 -0.47 26.04
C LEU A 326 -9.49 0.87 25.29
N GLY A 327 -9.41 1.97 26.03
CA GLY A 327 -9.38 3.31 25.44
C GLY A 327 -10.72 4.06 25.41
N CYS A 328 -11.76 3.53 26.05
CA CYS A 328 -12.92 4.35 26.40
C CYS A 328 -12.49 5.37 27.46
N ALA A 329 -12.76 6.66 27.21
CA ALA A 329 -12.30 7.78 28.02
C ALA A 329 -13.06 7.96 29.36
N GLU A 330 -13.56 6.87 29.94
CA GLU A 330 -14.35 6.87 31.18
C GLU A 330 -13.54 6.45 32.40
#